data_AF-A0A9Q3UB80-F1
#
_entry.id   AF-A0A9Q3UB80-F1
#
_cell.length_a   1.000
_cell.length_b   1.000
_cell.length_c   1.000
_cell.angle_alpha   90.00
_cell.angle_beta   90.00
_cell.angle_gamma   90.00
#
_symmetry.space_group_name_H-M   'P 1'
#
loop_
_entity.id
_entity.type
_entity.pdbx_description
1 polymer ?
#
loop_
_entity_poly.entity_id
_entity_poly.type
_entity_poly.pdbx_seq_one_letter_code
_entity_poly.pdbx_strand_id
1 'polypeptide(L)'
;MRLSEVNTAGIENGARLSAKDFQDLVKKGALQQHGVRSNHENSKPKEKKSRKSKNRKQHSGVELPWYCLYLKERCRLEADIQLLESDKEYYYQVSVMLYVSQTYPFLERLVHASPNGGNRSPTEGMRLKCAGALKGIPDIQFMVAKLGFHGLYIEMKKLPSDYGKDPEIALREVHLDQHLVREALLGQGYLAVVCYGVDEAISVIKAYMEEQEVPVHILRRWDRWDWRTLAKRDEHQKAA
;
A
#
# COMPACT_ATOMS: atom_id res chain seq x y z
N MET A 1 34.62 1.54 6.64
CA MET A 1 34.81 2.95 7.05
C MET A 1 33.84 3.21 8.19
N ARG A 2 34.31 3.66 9.36
CA ARG A 2 33.49 3.87 10.58
C ARG A 2 32.68 5.18 10.47
N LEU A 3 31.46 5.17 11.02
CA LEU A 3 30.49 6.28 11.09
C LEU A 3 30.88 7.43 12.05
N SER A 4 32.17 7.70 12.27
CA SER A 4 32.62 8.65 13.31
C SER A 4 33.20 9.96 12.78
N GLU A 5 33.12 10.27 11.48
CA GLU A 5 33.78 11.45 10.90
C GLU A 5 32.88 12.23 9.93
N VAL A 6 31.64 12.51 10.32
CA VAL A 6 30.88 13.61 9.71
C VAL A 6 30.65 14.67 10.79
N ASN A 7 31.34 15.78 10.61
CA ASN A 7 31.31 16.97 11.45
C ASN A 7 29.90 17.57 11.46
N THR A 8 29.24 17.53 12.61
CA THR A 8 27.86 18.03 12.85
C THR A 8 27.83 19.50 13.32
N ALA A 9 28.83 20.29 12.96
CA ALA A 9 28.84 21.72 13.25
C ALA A 9 27.91 22.48 12.27
N GLY A 10 26.62 22.56 12.60
CA GLY A 10 25.69 23.47 11.91
C GLY A 10 24.20 23.08 11.92
N ILE A 11 23.83 21.93 12.48
CA ILE A 11 22.41 21.53 12.58
C ILE A 11 22.02 21.60 14.04
N GLU A 12 21.59 22.78 14.49
CA GLU A 12 20.81 22.87 15.71
C GLU A 12 19.42 22.25 15.48
N ASN A 13 18.97 21.54 16.51
CA ASN A 13 17.77 20.71 16.52
C ASN A 13 16.51 21.47 16.05
N GLY A 14 15.81 20.92 15.04
CA GLY A 14 14.38 21.17 14.84
C GLY A 14 13.94 22.30 13.89
N ALA A 15 14.84 22.91 13.11
CA ALA A 15 14.41 23.89 12.10
C ALA A 15 13.86 23.18 10.84
N ARG A 16 12.55 23.36 10.55
CA ARG A 16 11.95 23.04 9.25
C ARG A 16 12.57 23.95 8.18
N LEU A 17 13.14 23.35 7.14
CA LEU A 17 13.48 24.08 5.91
C LEU A 17 12.20 24.65 5.32
N SER A 18 12.16 25.96 5.07
CA SER A 18 11.01 26.56 4.40
C SER A 18 10.95 26.11 2.94
N ALA A 19 9.76 26.13 2.34
CA ALA A 19 9.59 25.79 0.91
C ALA A 19 10.48 26.66 -0.02
N LYS A 20 10.88 27.84 0.45
CA LYS A 20 11.78 28.75 -0.25
C LYS A 20 13.24 28.28 -0.19
N ASP A 21 13.68 27.76 0.96
CA ASP A 21 15.04 27.22 1.15
C ASP A 21 15.26 25.95 0.31
N PHE A 22 14.22 25.13 0.17
CA PHE A 22 14.24 23.96 -0.71
C PHE A 22 14.34 24.34 -2.19
N GLN A 23 13.63 25.38 -2.63
CA GLN A 23 13.70 25.88 -4.01
C GLN A 23 15.05 26.53 -4.34
N ASP A 24 15.68 27.20 -3.37
CA ASP A 24 17.00 27.81 -3.55
C ASP A 24 18.14 26.77 -3.61
N LEU A 25 17.99 25.63 -2.93
CA LEU A 25 18.93 24.48 -3.04
C LEU A 25 18.89 23.82 -4.43
N VAL A 26 17.70 23.73 -5.03
CA VAL A 26 17.52 23.20 -6.40
C VAL A 26 18.08 24.17 -7.44
N LYS A 27 17.96 25.49 -7.23
CA LYS A 27 18.49 26.51 -8.15
C LYS A 27 20.01 26.70 -8.05
N LYS A 28 20.64 26.39 -6.91
CA LYS A 28 22.10 26.54 -6.70
C LYS A 28 22.97 25.37 -7.19
N GLY A 29 22.40 24.41 -7.95
CA GLY A 29 23.21 23.52 -8.79
C GLY A 29 23.92 22.36 -8.09
N ALA A 30 23.35 21.78 -7.03
CA ALA A 30 23.93 20.65 -6.30
C ALA A 30 23.36 19.26 -6.67
N LEU A 31 22.60 19.12 -7.76
CA LEU A 31 22.32 17.83 -8.40
C LEU A 31 22.49 17.96 -9.91
N GLN A 32 23.66 17.57 -10.42
CA GLN A 32 23.83 17.36 -11.85
C GLN A 32 23.13 16.05 -12.25
N GLN A 33 22.23 16.13 -13.22
CA GLN A 33 21.79 14.96 -13.96
C GLN A 33 22.99 14.44 -14.75
N HIS A 34 23.53 13.28 -14.37
CA HIS A 34 24.55 12.61 -15.17
C HIS A 34 23.91 12.06 -16.45
N GLY A 35 23.98 12.85 -17.52
CA GLY A 35 23.96 12.36 -18.89
C GLY A 35 25.24 11.58 -19.16
N VAL A 36 25.12 10.27 -19.36
CA VAL A 36 26.26 9.42 -19.74
C VAL A 36 26.52 9.60 -21.23
N ARG A 37 27.67 10.23 -21.55
CA ARG A 37 28.27 10.26 -22.89
C ARG A 37 28.81 8.88 -23.26
N SER A 38 28.61 8.53 -24.53
CA SER A 38 29.16 7.35 -25.20
C SER A 38 30.69 7.37 -25.24
N ASN A 39 31.32 6.23 -24.97
CA ASN A 39 32.63 5.91 -25.51
C ASN A 39 32.58 4.55 -26.23
N HIS A 40 32.95 4.59 -27.51
CA HIS A 40 33.19 3.45 -28.37
C HIS A 40 34.42 2.69 -27.87
N GLU A 41 34.27 1.40 -27.57
CA GLU A 41 35.36 0.44 -27.73
C GLU A 41 34.88 -0.81 -28.45
N ASN A 42 35.75 -1.25 -29.36
CA ASN A 42 35.52 -2.11 -30.49
C ASN A 42 35.68 -3.58 -30.05
N SER A 43 34.63 -4.40 -30.13
CA SER A 43 34.76 -5.85 -30.00
C SER A 43 33.85 -6.59 -30.99
N LYS A 44 34.47 -7.54 -31.72
CA LYS A 44 33.97 -8.21 -32.93
C LYS A 44 32.67 -9.00 -32.69
N PRO A 45 31.78 -9.12 -33.70
CA PRO A 45 30.48 -9.75 -33.54
C PRO A 45 30.59 -11.29 -33.52
N LYS A 46 30.04 -11.92 -32.48
CA LYS A 46 29.72 -13.36 -32.50
C LYS A 46 28.27 -13.53 -32.94
N GLU A 47 28.08 -14.20 -34.07
CA GLU A 47 26.77 -14.61 -34.59
C GLU A 47 25.95 -15.35 -33.53
N LYS A 48 24.78 -14.81 -33.17
CA LYS A 48 23.73 -15.55 -32.47
C LYS A 48 22.46 -15.53 -33.30
N LYS A 49 22.10 -16.76 -33.72
CA LYS A 49 20.95 -17.18 -34.52
C LYS A 49 19.68 -16.38 -34.22
N SER A 50 19.09 -15.82 -35.28
CA SER A 50 17.81 -15.10 -35.23
C SER A 50 16.69 -16.01 -34.72
N ARG A 51 16.15 -15.72 -33.53
CA ARG A 51 14.80 -16.18 -33.17
C ARG A 51 13.80 -15.16 -33.73
N LYS A 52 12.97 -15.61 -34.67
CA LYS A 52 11.89 -14.85 -35.30
C LYS A 52 11.08 -14.10 -34.23
N SER A 53 11.14 -12.76 -34.25
CA SER A 53 10.28 -11.93 -33.41
C SER A 53 8.83 -12.10 -33.86
N LYS A 54 7.96 -12.62 -32.99
CA LYS A 54 6.52 -12.52 -33.20
C LYS A 54 6.17 -11.03 -33.19
N ASN A 55 5.50 -10.56 -34.24
CA ASN A 55 5.00 -9.20 -34.42
C ASN A 55 4.40 -8.66 -33.11
N ARG A 56 5.13 -7.76 -32.44
CA ARG A 56 4.59 -6.94 -31.36
C ARG A 56 3.74 -5.87 -32.05
N LYS A 57 2.41 -6.07 -32.07
CA LYS A 57 1.47 -5.04 -32.51
C LYS A 57 1.84 -3.74 -31.79
N GLN A 58 2.18 -2.71 -32.55
CA GLN A 58 2.29 -1.35 -32.04
C GLN A 58 0.89 -0.96 -31.55
N HIS A 59 0.65 -1.08 -30.25
CA HIS A 59 -0.46 -0.38 -29.64
C HIS A 59 -0.04 1.08 -29.53
N SER A 60 -0.82 1.95 -30.16
CA SER A 60 -0.84 3.39 -29.91
C SER A 60 -0.79 3.63 -28.40
N GLY A 61 0.34 4.13 -27.90
CA GLY A 61 0.70 4.16 -26.49
C GLY A 61 -0.04 5.22 -25.69
N VAL A 62 -1.37 5.17 -25.66
CA VAL A 62 -2.15 5.89 -24.66
C VAL A 62 -2.16 5.02 -23.41
N GLU A 63 -1.46 5.46 -22.37
CA GLU A 63 -1.54 4.83 -21.05
C GLU A 63 -2.99 4.96 -20.55
N LEU A 64 -3.61 3.83 -20.22
CA LEU A 64 -4.99 3.81 -19.74
C LEU A 64 -5.03 4.48 -18.36
N PRO A 65 -6.00 5.39 -18.10
CA PRO A 65 -6.21 5.92 -16.75
C PRO A 65 -6.40 4.81 -15.73
N TRP A 66 -5.94 5.00 -14.49
CA TRP A 66 -6.03 3.97 -13.44
C TRP A 66 -7.45 3.44 -13.21
N TYR A 67 -8.48 4.30 -13.33
CA TYR A 67 -9.87 3.88 -13.22
C TYR A 67 -10.25 2.80 -14.24
N CYS A 68 -9.69 2.83 -15.46
CA CYS A 68 -9.96 1.82 -16.49
C CYS A 68 -9.41 0.46 -16.09
N LEU A 69 -8.25 0.43 -15.41
CA LEU A 69 -7.64 -0.80 -14.92
C LEU A 69 -8.47 -1.41 -13.78
N TYR A 70 -8.88 -0.59 -12.81
CA TYR A 70 -9.72 -1.06 -11.70
C TYR A 70 -11.10 -1.54 -12.18
N LEU A 71 -11.74 -0.81 -13.10
CA LEU A 71 -13.02 -1.22 -13.68
C LEU A 71 -12.92 -2.54 -14.42
N LYS A 72 -11.89 -2.69 -15.27
CA LYS A 72 -11.65 -3.94 -16.00
C LYS A 72 -11.44 -5.12 -15.05
N GLU A 73 -10.66 -4.92 -13.99
CA GLU A 73 -10.39 -5.97 -13.01
C GLU A 73 -11.63 -6.33 -12.21
N ARG A 74 -12.41 -5.34 -11.77
CA ARG A 74 -13.69 -5.58 -11.09
C ARG A 74 -14.65 -6.38 -11.96
N CYS A 75 -14.82 -5.99 -13.23
CA CYS A 75 -15.66 -6.75 -14.17
C CYS A 75 -15.15 -8.18 -14.41
N ARG A 76 -13.83 -8.39 -14.41
CA ARG A 76 -13.24 -9.73 -14.55
C ARG A 76 -13.57 -10.62 -13.35
N LEU A 77 -13.50 -10.06 -12.13
CA LEU A 77 -13.85 -10.77 -10.90
C LEU A 77 -15.35 -11.04 -10.80
N GLU A 78 -16.19 -10.05 -11.11
CA GLU A 78 -17.66 -10.18 -11.12
C GLU A 78 -18.16 -11.22 -12.16
N ALA A 79 -17.43 -11.39 -13.27
CA ALA A 79 -17.76 -12.40 -14.29
C ALA A 79 -17.48 -13.85 -13.84
N ASP A 80 -16.69 -14.05 -12.79
CA ASP A 80 -16.35 -15.37 -12.24
C ASP A 80 -16.52 -15.37 -10.72
N ILE A 81 -17.72 -15.79 -10.28
CA ILE A 81 -18.09 -15.83 -8.87
C ILE A 81 -17.13 -16.74 -8.07
N GLN A 82 -16.62 -17.82 -8.65
CA GLN A 82 -15.68 -18.70 -7.92
C GLN A 82 -14.37 -17.98 -7.64
N LEU A 83 -13.86 -17.24 -8.62
CA LEU A 83 -12.68 -16.42 -8.44
C LEU A 83 -12.90 -15.30 -7.42
N LEU A 84 -14.03 -14.59 -7.49
CA LEU A 84 -14.38 -13.55 -6.52
C LEU A 84 -14.43 -14.09 -5.09
N GLU A 85 -15.12 -15.21 -4.89
CA GLU A 85 -15.25 -15.85 -3.58
C GLU A 85 -13.89 -16.33 -3.02
N SER A 86 -12.98 -16.77 -3.90
CA SER A 86 -11.64 -17.19 -3.51
C SER A 86 -10.77 -16.06 -2.96
N ASP A 87 -10.99 -14.82 -3.40
CA ASP A 87 -10.21 -13.65 -2.98
C ASP A 87 -11.09 -12.39 -2.81
N LYS A 88 -12.06 -12.48 -1.90
CA LYS A 88 -12.99 -11.40 -1.57
C LYS A 88 -12.31 -10.12 -1.09
N GLU A 89 -11.21 -10.23 -0.34
CA GLU A 89 -10.49 -9.06 0.19
C GLU A 89 -9.85 -8.26 -0.96
N TYR A 90 -9.22 -8.94 -1.91
CA TYR A 90 -8.72 -8.31 -3.13
C TYR A 90 -9.84 -7.68 -3.96
N TYR A 91 -10.98 -8.37 -4.12
CA TYR A 91 -12.15 -7.78 -4.78
C TYR A 91 -12.63 -6.49 -4.09
N TYR A 92 -12.66 -6.46 -2.76
CA TYR A 92 -13.04 -5.26 -2.02
C TYR A 92 -12.01 -4.15 -2.18
N GLN A 93 -10.71 -4.47 -2.13
CA GLN A 93 -9.64 -3.51 -2.39
C GLN A 93 -9.78 -2.88 -3.80
N VAL A 94 -9.97 -3.69 -4.85
CA VAL A 94 -10.18 -3.19 -6.23
C VAL A 94 -11.42 -2.30 -6.31
N SER A 95 -12.49 -2.68 -5.61
CA SER A 95 -13.74 -1.90 -5.58
C SER A 95 -13.56 -0.54 -4.90
N VAL A 96 -12.81 -0.49 -3.80
CA VAL A 96 -12.46 0.76 -3.11
C VAL A 96 -11.57 1.63 -3.99
N MET A 97 -10.54 1.07 -4.63
CA MET A 97 -9.65 1.81 -5.54
C MET A 97 -10.43 2.41 -6.72
N LEU A 98 -11.37 1.65 -7.29
CA LEU A 98 -12.27 2.17 -8.32
C LEU A 98 -13.11 3.34 -7.79
N TYR A 99 -13.76 3.19 -6.64
CA TYR A 99 -14.56 4.25 -6.02
C TYR A 99 -13.75 5.54 -5.80
N VAL A 100 -12.54 5.42 -5.24
CA VAL A 100 -11.64 6.55 -4.99
C VAL A 100 -11.24 7.21 -6.31
N SER A 101 -10.89 6.43 -7.33
CA SER A 101 -10.48 6.98 -8.64
C SER A 101 -11.60 7.77 -9.34
N GLN A 102 -12.87 7.40 -9.10
CA GLN A 102 -14.03 8.06 -9.68
C GLN A 102 -14.47 9.29 -8.87
N THR A 103 -14.41 9.20 -7.55
CA THR A 103 -14.95 10.22 -6.63
C THR A 103 -13.92 11.28 -6.28
N TYR A 104 -12.65 10.88 -6.13
CA TYR A 104 -11.54 11.73 -5.74
C TYR A 104 -10.36 11.59 -6.72
N PRO A 105 -10.55 11.90 -8.01
CA PRO A 105 -9.50 11.70 -9.04
C PRO A 105 -8.21 12.49 -8.75
N PHE A 106 -8.29 13.59 -8.00
CA PHE A 106 -7.13 14.36 -7.56
C PHE A 106 -6.21 13.59 -6.58
N LEU A 107 -6.64 12.45 -6.06
CA LEU A 107 -5.87 11.58 -5.17
C LEU A 107 -5.07 10.48 -5.88
N GLU A 108 -5.10 10.40 -7.20
CA GLU A 108 -4.44 9.35 -7.99
C GLU A 108 -2.96 9.13 -7.62
N ARG A 109 -2.25 10.20 -7.24
CA ARG A 109 -0.83 10.15 -6.84
C ARG A 109 -0.61 10.14 -5.32
N LEU A 110 -1.69 10.14 -4.54
CA LEU A 110 -1.68 10.23 -3.09
C LEU A 110 -2.29 8.99 -2.41
N VAL A 111 -2.80 8.04 -3.20
CA VAL A 111 -3.34 6.77 -2.71
C VAL A 111 -2.49 5.62 -3.25
N HIS A 112 -2.02 4.78 -2.33
CA HIS A 112 -1.29 3.57 -2.64
C HIS A 112 -2.10 2.37 -2.13
N ALA A 113 -1.93 1.23 -2.79
CA ALA A 113 -2.38 -0.04 -2.26
C ALA A 113 -1.22 -1.04 -2.34
N SER A 114 -0.95 -1.73 -1.23
CA SER A 114 0.17 -2.66 -1.11
C SER A 114 -0.30 -4.10 -1.37
N PRO A 115 0.12 -4.76 -2.46
CA PRO A 115 -0.29 -6.14 -2.77
C PRO A 115 0.51 -7.17 -1.95
N ASN A 116 0.60 -6.97 -0.63
CA ASN A 116 1.51 -7.72 0.23
C ASN A 116 1.04 -9.13 0.61
N GLY A 117 -0.14 -9.56 0.17
CA GLY A 117 -0.70 -10.90 0.38
C GLY A 117 -0.38 -11.93 -0.72
N GLY A 118 0.22 -11.51 -1.83
CA GLY A 118 0.37 -12.39 -3.01
C GLY A 118 1.28 -13.60 -2.79
N ASN A 119 0.86 -14.75 -3.35
CA ASN A 119 1.68 -15.96 -3.49
C ASN A 119 2.97 -15.64 -4.24
N ARG A 120 4.10 -15.97 -3.62
CA ARG A 120 5.43 -15.72 -4.17
C ARG A 120 6.37 -16.85 -3.79
N SER A 121 7.45 -17.00 -4.55
CA SER A 121 8.49 -17.96 -4.16
C SER A 121 9.14 -17.52 -2.84
N PRO A 122 9.66 -18.47 -2.03
CA PRO A 122 10.38 -18.13 -0.80
C PRO A 122 11.54 -17.15 -1.05
N THR A 123 12.22 -17.28 -2.20
CA THR A 123 13.29 -16.39 -2.63
C THR A 123 12.80 -14.96 -2.86
N GLU A 124 11.66 -14.78 -3.54
CA GLU A 124 11.11 -13.46 -3.80
C GLU A 124 10.56 -12.83 -2.50
N GLY A 125 9.97 -13.64 -1.63
CA GLY A 125 9.55 -13.19 -0.30
C GLY A 125 10.71 -12.66 0.54
N MET A 126 11.85 -13.36 0.55
CA MET A 126 13.05 -12.89 1.24
C MET A 126 13.57 -11.58 0.61
N ARG A 127 13.64 -11.49 -0.73
CA ARG A 127 14.08 -10.28 -1.42
C ARG A 127 13.21 -9.07 -1.08
N LEU A 128 11.89 -9.22 -1.08
CA LEU A 128 10.95 -8.16 -0.71
C LEU A 128 11.13 -7.75 0.76
N LYS A 129 11.26 -8.71 1.68
CA LYS A 129 11.53 -8.41 3.09
C LYS A 129 12.83 -7.64 3.27
N CYS A 130 13.90 -8.04 2.58
CA CYS A 130 15.18 -7.30 2.58
C CYS A 130 15.06 -5.91 1.92
N ALA A 131 14.14 -5.73 0.98
CA ALA A 131 13.84 -4.44 0.35
C ALA A 131 12.90 -3.56 1.19
N GLY A 132 12.50 -3.99 2.39
CA GLY A 132 11.67 -3.22 3.30
C GLY A 132 10.17 -3.51 3.23
N ALA A 133 9.74 -4.58 2.55
CA ALA A 133 8.35 -5.02 2.62
C ALA A 133 7.97 -5.34 4.07
N LEU A 134 7.06 -4.54 4.62
CA LEU A 134 6.59 -4.66 5.98
C LEU A 134 5.41 -5.63 6.04
N LYS A 135 5.58 -6.73 6.78
CA LYS A 135 4.47 -7.66 7.04
C LYS A 135 3.43 -6.96 7.92
N GLY A 136 2.15 -7.08 7.53
CA GLY A 136 1.03 -6.48 8.27
C GLY A 136 0.79 -5.00 7.98
N ILE A 137 1.48 -4.37 7.03
CA ILE A 137 1.09 -3.04 6.57
C ILE A 137 -0.34 -3.10 5.99
N PRO A 138 -1.24 -2.16 6.35
CA PRO A 138 -2.61 -2.12 5.85
C PRO A 138 -2.67 -2.06 4.32
N ASP A 139 -3.71 -2.63 3.72
CA ASP A 139 -3.83 -2.78 2.25
C ASP A 139 -3.83 -1.46 1.49
N ILE A 140 -4.48 -0.41 2.00
CA ILE A 140 -4.68 0.87 1.31
C ILE A 140 -4.16 2.02 2.18
N GLN A 141 -3.41 2.94 1.57
CA GLN A 141 -2.83 4.10 2.26
C GLN A 141 -3.13 5.40 1.51
N PHE A 142 -3.58 6.40 2.25
CA PHE A 142 -3.84 7.76 1.81
C PHE A 142 -2.78 8.69 2.43
N MET A 143 -1.92 9.25 1.58
CA MET A 143 -0.88 10.21 1.95
C MET A 143 -1.45 11.64 1.99
N VAL A 144 -2.57 11.81 2.69
CA VAL A 144 -3.34 13.06 2.77
C VAL A 144 -3.58 13.39 4.23
N ALA A 145 -3.07 14.52 4.70
CA ALA A 145 -3.29 14.96 6.08
C ALA A 145 -4.68 15.60 6.21
N LYS A 146 -5.59 14.97 6.97
CA LYS A 146 -6.97 15.40 7.23
C LYS A 146 -7.43 14.89 8.59
N LEU A 147 -8.48 15.50 9.15
CA LEU A 147 -9.02 15.17 10.48
C LEU A 147 -7.96 15.14 11.61
N GLY A 148 -6.91 15.96 11.50
CA GLY A 148 -5.82 15.98 12.47
C GLY A 148 -4.82 14.82 12.38
N PHE A 149 -4.97 13.92 11.39
CA PHE A 149 -4.04 12.82 11.14
C PHE A 149 -3.09 13.13 9.97
N HIS A 150 -1.91 12.49 9.95
CA HIS A 150 -0.92 12.63 8.90
C HIS A 150 -1.24 11.85 7.62
N GLY A 151 -2.20 10.93 7.69
CA GLY A 151 -2.63 10.04 6.62
C GLY A 151 -3.61 9.00 7.14
N LEU A 152 -4.27 8.30 6.23
CA LEU A 152 -5.23 7.24 6.51
C LEU A 152 -4.72 5.90 5.99
N TYR A 153 -4.83 4.85 6.80
CA TYR A 153 -4.48 3.48 6.47
C TYR A 153 -5.69 2.59 6.71
N ILE A 154 -6.03 1.76 5.72
CA ILE A 154 -7.18 0.85 5.74
C ILE A 154 -6.70 -0.56 5.47
N GLU A 155 -6.93 -1.44 6.43
CA GLU A 155 -6.81 -2.89 6.29
C GLU A 155 -8.19 -3.46 5.91
N MET A 156 -8.28 -4.23 4.84
CA MET A 156 -9.53 -4.79 4.34
C MET A 156 -9.74 -6.21 4.89
N LYS A 157 -10.99 -6.53 5.22
CA LYS A 157 -11.42 -7.89 5.59
C LYS A 157 -12.72 -8.27 4.88
N LYS A 158 -12.97 -9.58 4.74
CA LYS A 158 -14.25 -10.12 4.22
C LYS A 158 -15.41 -9.68 5.12
N LEU A 159 -16.67 -9.79 4.73
CA LEU A 159 -17.77 -9.42 5.64
C LEU A 159 -17.87 -10.41 6.82
N PRO A 160 -18.36 -10.01 8.01
CA PRO A 160 -18.53 -10.95 9.11
C PRO A 160 -19.44 -12.13 8.78
N SER A 161 -20.41 -11.92 7.89
CA SER A 161 -21.30 -12.95 7.35
C SER A 161 -20.59 -14.01 6.51
N ASP A 162 -19.41 -13.71 5.96
CA ASP A 162 -18.62 -14.67 5.17
C ASP A 162 -17.95 -15.74 6.06
N TYR A 163 -17.92 -15.52 7.37
CA TYR A 163 -17.29 -16.44 8.35
C TYR A 163 -18.29 -17.38 9.03
N GLY A 164 -19.52 -17.46 8.53
CA GLY A 164 -20.55 -18.36 9.04
C GLY A 164 -21.26 -17.82 10.28
N LYS A 165 -21.68 -18.73 11.19
CA LYS A 165 -22.61 -18.39 12.28
C LYS A 165 -22.01 -17.58 13.43
N ASP A 166 -20.69 -17.52 13.54
CA ASP A 166 -20.01 -16.79 14.59
C ASP A 166 -19.26 -15.57 14.01
N PRO A 167 -19.85 -14.36 14.07
CA PRO A 167 -19.20 -13.15 13.58
C PRO A 167 -17.93 -12.80 14.36
N GLU A 168 -17.67 -13.40 15.53
CA GLU A 168 -16.38 -13.25 16.19
C GLU A 168 -15.23 -13.89 15.40
N ILE A 169 -15.51 -14.85 14.50
CA ILE A 169 -14.51 -15.46 13.60
C ILE A 169 -13.92 -14.41 12.67
N ALA A 170 -14.75 -13.50 12.15
CA ALA A 170 -14.30 -12.41 11.30
C ALA A 170 -13.26 -11.51 11.97
N LEU A 171 -13.38 -11.35 13.29
CA LEU A 171 -12.45 -10.58 14.10
C LEU A 171 -11.12 -11.34 14.33
N ARG A 172 -11.10 -12.67 14.19
CA ARG A 172 -9.88 -13.50 14.32
C ARG A 172 -8.96 -13.46 13.11
N GLU A 173 -9.44 -12.94 11.99
CA GLU A 173 -8.67 -12.80 10.74
C GLU A 173 -7.70 -11.63 10.74
N VAL A 174 -7.79 -10.73 11.74
CA VAL A 174 -6.77 -9.72 11.90
C VAL A 174 -5.55 -10.36 12.53
N HIS A 175 -4.48 -10.48 11.74
CA HIS A 175 -3.22 -11.07 12.21
C HIS A 175 -2.53 -10.16 13.23
N LEU A 176 -1.70 -10.78 14.09
CA LEU A 176 -0.94 -10.05 15.10
C LEU A 176 -0.08 -8.94 14.47
N ASP A 177 0.64 -9.25 13.37
CA ASP A 177 1.48 -8.27 12.68
C ASP A 177 0.66 -7.08 12.15
N GLN A 178 -0.56 -7.31 11.65
CA GLN A 178 -1.47 -6.25 11.19
C GLN A 178 -1.89 -5.34 12.34
N HIS A 179 -2.22 -5.93 13.49
CA HIS A 179 -2.57 -5.18 14.69
C HIS A 179 -1.39 -4.36 15.22
N LEU A 180 -0.18 -4.94 15.28
CA LEU A 180 1.02 -4.25 15.74
C LEU A 180 1.38 -3.06 14.85
N VAL A 181 1.29 -3.21 13.52
CA VAL A 181 1.53 -2.09 12.59
C VAL A 181 0.46 -1.02 12.74
N ARG A 182 -0.82 -1.39 12.90
CA ARG A 182 -1.91 -0.44 13.15
C ARG A 182 -1.65 0.41 14.41
N GLU A 183 -1.29 -0.23 15.52
CA GLU A 183 -0.99 0.49 16.78
C GLU A 183 0.22 1.42 16.62
N ALA A 184 1.26 0.98 15.92
CA ALA A 184 2.42 1.82 15.63
C ALA A 184 2.04 3.06 14.79
N LEU A 185 1.17 2.90 13.77
CA LEU A 185 0.65 4.01 12.96
C LEU A 185 -0.16 5.02 13.79
N LEU A 186 -1.07 4.52 14.63
CA LEU A 186 -1.87 5.35 15.53
C LEU A 186 -0.97 6.15 16.49
N GLY A 187 0.04 5.50 17.06
CA GLY A 187 1.04 6.13 17.93
C GLY A 187 1.89 7.21 17.26
N GLN A 188 1.92 7.25 15.92
CA GLN A 188 2.63 8.26 15.12
C GLN A 188 1.68 9.31 14.50
N GLY A 189 0.41 9.33 14.89
CA GLY A 189 -0.55 10.33 14.41
C GLY A 189 -1.15 10.02 13.04
N TYR A 190 -1.13 8.77 12.59
CA TYR A 190 -1.89 8.32 11.42
C TYR A 190 -3.21 7.68 11.86
N LEU A 191 -4.26 7.86 11.06
CA LEU A 191 -5.49 7.09 11.27
C LEU A 191 -5.30 5.70 10.65
N ALA A 192 -5.40 4.64 11.45
CA ALA A 192 -5.31 3.27 10.96
C ALA A 192 -6.51 2.43 11.43
N VAL A 193 -7.28 1.93 10.47
CA VAL A 193 -8.53 1.20 10.72
C VAL A 193 -8.55 -0.14 9.98
N VAL A 194 -9.37 -1.06 10.47
CA VAL A 194 -9.77 -2.25 9.73
C VAL A 194 -11.17 -1.99 9.20
N CYS A 195 -11.49 -2.45 8.00
CA CYS A 195 -12.81 -2.32 7.37
C CYS A 195 -13.26 -3.68 6.84
N TYR A 196 -14.45 -4.11 7.25
CA TYR A 196 -15.13 -5.29 6.75
C TYR A 196 -16.00 -4.91 5.55
N GLY A 197 -15.62 -5.38 4.36
CA GLY A 197 -16.34 -5.04 3.13
C GLY A 197 -16.06 -3.64 2.59
N VAL A 198 -16.62 -3.37 1.42
CA VAL A 198 -16.45 -2.11 0.68
C VAL A 198 -17.16 -0.95 1.39
N ASP A 199 -18.34 -1.19 1.96
CA ASP A 199 -19.17 -0.13 2.54
C ASP A 199 -18.51 0.54 3.75
N GLU A 200 -17.91 -0.24 4.65
CA GLU A 200 -17.16 0.33 5.78
C GLU A 200 -15.98 1.16 5.29
N ALA A 201 -15.21 0.64 4.32
CA ALA A 201 -14.07 1.37 3.76
C ALA A 201 -14.51 2.70 3.10
N ILE A 202 -15.57 2.69 2.30
CA ILE A 202 -16.14 3.90 1.69
C ILE A 202 -16.61 4.88 2.77
N SER A 203 -17.26 4.39 3.84
CA SER A 203 -17.74 5.26 4.92
C SER A 203 -16.59 5.98 5.63
N VAL A 204 -15.47 5.28 5.90
CA VAL A 204 -14.26 5.87 6.48
C VAL A 204 -13.64 6.87 5.52
N ILE A 205 -13.49 6.52 4.24
CA ILE A 205 -12.87 7.39 3.23
C ILE A 205 -13.68 8.68 3.10
N LYS A 206 -15.01 8.59 2.99
CA LYS A 206 -15.87 9.78 2.92
C LYS A 206 -15.71 10.63 4.16
N ALA A 207 -15.83 10.04 5.35
CA ALA A 207 -15.65 10.79 6.59
C ALA A 207 -14.28 11.46 6.67
N TYR A 208 -13.22 10.76 6.29
CA TYR A 208 -11.85 11.28 6.29
C TYR A 208 -11.65 12.43 5.30
N MET A 209 -12.15 12.27 4.08
CA MET A 209 -11.96 13.24 3.00
C MET A 209 -12.81 14.49 3.19
N GLU A 210 -14.02 14.33 3.71
CA GLU A 210 -15.01 15.40 3.95
C GLU A 210 -14.93 15.98 5.37
N GLU A 211 -13.97 15.52 6.19
CA GLU A 211 -13.74 15.98 7.56
C GLU A 211 -14.98 15.83 8.47
N GLN A 212 -15.67 14.70 8.32
CA GLN A 212 -16.80 14.29 9.15
C GLN A 212 -16.36 13.24 10.19
N GLU A 213 -17.25 12.93 11.13
CA GLU A 213 -17.00 11.89 12.12
C GLU A 213 -16.86 10.50 11.46
N VAL A 214 -15.75 9.82 11.77
CA VAL A 214 -15.54 8.43 11.35
C VAL A 214 -16.46 7.52 12.16
N PRO A 215 -17.12 6.52 11.55
CA PRO A 215 -18.07 5.67 12.26
C PRO A 215 -17.48 5.02 13.52
N VAL A 216 -18.11 5.29 14.67
CA VAL A 216 -17.62 4.88 16.00
C VAL A 216 -17.42 3.38 16.12
N HIS A 217 -18.28 2.56 15.50
CA HIS A 217 -18.15 1.11 15.53
C HIS A 217 -16.87 0.60 14.84
N ILE A 218 -16.35 1.33 13.86
CA ILE A 218 -15.08 1.01 13.19
C ILE A 218 -13.90 1.36 14.10
N LEU A 219 -13.92 2.54 14.72
CA LEU A 219 -12.87 2.98 15.64
C LEU A 219 -12.78 2.10 16.90
N ARG A 220 -13.94 1.77 17.49
CA ARG A 220 -14.06 1.07 18.78
C ARG A 220 -14.17 -0.45 18.69
N ARG A 221 -13.99 -1.04 17.49
CA ARG A 221 -14.09 -2.52 17.35
C ARG A 221 -13.08 -3.29 18.21
N TRP A 222 -12.01 -2.61 18.61
CA TRP A 222 -10.93 -3.15 19.42
C TRP A 222 -11.21 -3.15 20.92
N ASP A 223 -12.22 -2.40 21.38
CA ASP A 223 -12.54 -2.26 22.81
C ASP A 223 -12.88 -3.59 23.48
N ARG A 224 -13.33 -4.58 22.70
CA ARG A 224 -13.73 -5.91 23.20
C ARG A 224 -12.61 -6.95 23.09
N TRP A 225 -11.40 -6.57 22.67
CA TRP A 225 -10.34 -7.53 22.35
C TRP A 225 -9.24 -7.60 23.41
N ASP A 226 -8.87 -8.83 23.80
CA ASP A 226 -7.64 -9.12 24.53
C ASP A 226 -6.53 -9.50 23.54
N TRP A 227 -5.57 -8.60 23.35
CA TRP A 227 -4.42 -8.79 22.46
C TRP A 227 -3.57 -10.01 22.82
N ARG A 228 -3.59 -10.46 24.09
CA ARG A 228 -2.88 -11.69 24.51
C ARG A 228 -3.41 -12.93 23.80
N THR A 229 -4.68 -12.88 23.38
CA THR A 229 -5.32 -13.97 22.64
C THR A 229 -4.85 -14.00 21.18
N LEU A 230 -4.53 -12.85 20.57
CA LEU A 230 -3.93 -12.81 19.22
C LEU A 230 -2.53 -13.40 19.21
N ALA A 231 -1.69 -13.03 20.20
CA ALA A 231 -0.33 -13.53 20.30
C ALA A 231 -0.26 -15.07 20.35
N LYS A 232 -1.07 -15.69 21.22
CA LYS A 232 -1.14 -17.15 21.36
C LYS A 232 -1.63 -17.86 20.09
N ARG A 233 -2.52 -17.24 19.31
CA ARG A 233 -3.03 -17.83 18.05
C ARG A 233 -1.96 -17.84 16.96
N ASP A 234 -1.23 -16.74 16.82
CA ASP A 234 -0.18 -16.59 15.82
C ASP A 234 0.99 -17.55 16.12
N GLU A 235 1.27 -17.84 17.39
CA GLU A 235 2.21 -18.89 17.82
C GLU A 235 1.75 -20.29 17.38
N HIS A 236 0.48 -20.64 17.59
CA HIS A 236 -0.07 -21.93 17.16
C HIS A 236 -0.08 -22.08 15.63
N GLN A 237 -0.39 -21.01 14.88
CA GLN A 237 -0.34 -21.05 13.41
C GLN A 237 1.09 -21.17 12.86
N LYS A 238 2.11 -20.69 13.57
CA LYS A 238 3.53 -20.84 13.18
C LYS A 238 4.09 -22.22 13.54
N ALA A 239 3.44 -22.95 14.44
CA ALA A 239 3.86 -24.29 14.89
C ALA A 239 3.25 -25.45 14.09
N ALA A 240 2.26 -25.16 13.23
CA ALA A 240 1.60 -26.11 12.34
C ALA A 240 2.13 -26.01 10.90
#